data_AF-A0A965V9B9-F1
#
_entry.id   AF-A0A965V9B9-F1
#
_cell.length_a   1.000
_cell.length_b   1.000
_cell.length_c   1.000
_cell.angle_alpha   90.00
_cell.angle_beta   90.00
_cell.angle_gamma   90.00
#
_symmetry.space_group_name_H-M   'P 1'
#
loop_
_entity.id
_entity.type
_entity.pdbx_description
1 polymer ?
#
loop_
_entity_poly.entity_id
_entity_poly.type
_entity_poly.pdbx_seq_one_letter_code
_entity_poly.pdbx_strand_id
1 'polypeptide(L)'
;MKRCQLQIRFSTIAFLLAAGMTSFAFAATWVQDESISAQGRSNPLELSDAELASAAMRGKQHALNYPVEITGEALPREAALRFFKPKTQANPLIDFLQNAFKKSLKFDSFSDVERMVGLVDYPETQGEGVYFVPMPGGKRPWFKMGTSFIDAPEGSAITFSCASCHAGNLFGRKVIGLTNRFPRANEFFLLGRTATSFVPPAFFKQGLGATEKEMEMYRRLRENAQYIDGRRPLVRGLDTSLAHVALSLSRREDDGEASKTPQSRAYPRDSMLKHQPADSKPAVWWNVKYKNKWLLDGSVVAGNPIFTNILWNEIGRGTDMGHLTDWLERNESVVRDLTAAVFSSQAPEFLDFFPENHFDLNRVRRGQQLFNENCSFCHGQYVKGFESANAASMSQRELLKTINFTYHSNTPVVNVGTDALRSEGMNALAEPLNNLNVSKKHGIVVKVQKGYVPPPLVGIWARWPYLHNNSVPSLCALLTPSTQRPVAWNVGEALSTSSDFDSTCNGYPLGDNAPKEWAKNRWGYFDSRRKGMGNQGHDEGIFTKDGQSKFSREDVLSLVQFLQTL
;
A
#
# COMPACT_ATOMS: atom_id res chain seq x y z
N MET A 1 -49.28 -78.22 6.29
CA MET A 1 -48.76 -78.34 4.91
C MET A 1 -47.96 -77.08 4.57
N LYS A 2 -46.71 -77.26 4.14
CA LYS A 2 -45.66 -76.24 3.97
C LYS A 2 -46.06 -75.18 2.94
N ARG A 3 -45.87 -73.90 3.26
CA ARG A 3 -45.69 -72.81 2.28
C ARG A 3 -44.44 -72.02 2.65
N CYS A 4 -43.38 -72.21 1.87
CA CYS A 4 -42.19 -71.36 1.86
C CYS A 4 -42.57 -69.95 1.39
N GLN A 5 -42.24 -68.93 2.18
CA GLN A 5 -42.18 -67.55 1.71
C GLN A 5 -40.75 -67.24 1.26
N LEU A 6 -40.65 -66.78 0.02
CA LEU A 6 -39.45 -66.35 -0.66
C LEU A 6 -39.08 -64.94 -0.14
N GLN A 7 -37.99 -64.81 0.63
CA GLN A 7 -37.42 -63.50 0.96
C GLN A 7 -36.50 -63.05 -0.19
N ILE A 8 -36.93 -62.05 -0.95
CA ILE A 8 -36.10 -61.33 -1.92
C ILE A 8 -35.28 -60.29 -1.13
N ARG A 9 -33.96 -60.48 -1.06
CA ARG A 9 -33.02 -59.47 -0.57
C ARG A 9 -32.74 -58.48 -1.70
N PHE A 10 -33.18 -57.23 -1.56
CA PHE A 10 -32.67 -56.11 -2.35
C PHE A 10 -31.36 -55.64 -1.72
N SER A 11 -30.23 -55.98 -2.34
CA SER A 11 -28.94 -55.37 -2.05
C SER A 11 -28.83 -54.06 -2.82
N THR A 12 -29.09 -52.93 -2.16
CA THR A 12 -28.82 -51.61 -2.72
C THR A 12 -27.35 -51.29 -2.47
N ILE A 13 -26.50 -51.54 -3.47
CA ILE A 13 -25.11 -51.05 -3.48
C ILE A 13 -25.17 -49.56 -3.82
N ALA A 14 -25.08 -48.71 -2.79
CA ALA A 14 -24.86 -47.28 -2.97
C ALA A 14 -23.37 -47.06 -3.25
N PHE A 15 -23.01 -46.85 -4.52
CA PHE A 15 -21.70 -46.35 -4.90
C PHE A 15 -21.61 -44.87 -4.47
N LEU A 16 -20.97 -44.63 -3.32
CA LEU A 16 -20.50 -43.30 -2.93
C LEU A 16 -19.33 -42.92 -3.85
N LEU A 17 -19.64 -42.31 -4.99
CA LEU A 17 -18.69 -41.53 -5.77
C LEU A 17 -18.39 -40.26 -4.97
N ALA A 18 -17.35 -40.34 -4.11
CA ALA A 18 -16.67 -39.16 -3.60
C ALA A 18 -15.94 -38.49 -4.77
N ALA A 19 -16.67 -37.67 -5.53
CA ALA A 19 -16.07 -36.74 -6.47
C ALA A 19 -15.35 -35.68 -5.62
N GLY A 20 -14.08 -35.92 -5.32
CA GLY A 20 -13.18 -34.87 -4.89
C GLY A 20 -13.17 -33.82 -5.99
N MET A 21 -13.81 -32.67 -5.74
CA MET A 21 -13.65 -31.50 -6.58
C MET A 21 -12.21 -31.02 -6.42
N THR A 22 -11.28 -31.59 -7.18
CA THR A 22 -10.02 -30.93 -7.49
C THR A 22 -10.40 -29.70 -8.29
N SER A 23 -10.57 -28.57 -7.59
CA SER A 23 -10.59 -27.26 -8.24
C SER A 23 -9.24 -27.14 -8.94
N PHE A 24 -9.20 -27.39 -10.25
CA PHE A 24 -8.11 -26.88 -11.07
C PHE A 24 -8.12 -25.38 -10.85
N ALA A 25 -7.08 -24.86 -10.21
CA ALA A 25 -6.85 -23.42 -10.28
C ALA A 25 -6.72 -23.10 -11.77
N PHE A 26 -7.33 -21.99 -12.18
CA PHE A 26 -7.02 -21.35 -13.45
C PHE A 26 -6.38 -19.99 -13.16
N ALA A 27 -5.49 -19.56 -14.06
CA ALA A 27 -4.89 -18.25 -14.00
C ALA A 27 -5.98 -17.16 -13.93
N ALA A 28 -5.63 -15.99 -13.37
CA ALA A 28 -6.61 -14.90 -13.28
C ALA A 28 -7.13 -14.57 -14.65
N THR A 29 -8.43 -14.34 -14.65
CA THR A 29 -9.06 -13.61 -15.74
C THR A 29 -9.12 -12.12 -15.45
N TRP A 30 -9.03 -11.70 -14.19
CA TRP A 30 -9.12 -10.30 -13.73
C TRP A 30 -10.45 -9.64 -14.11
N VAL A 31 -11.51 -10.43 -14.32
CA VAL A 31 -12.82 -9.92 -14.68
C VAL A 31 -13.62 -9.56 -13.43
N GLN A 32 -14.65 -8.74 -13.63
CA GLN A 32 -15.53 -8.36 -12.54
C GLN A 32 -16.21 -9.59 -11.93
N ASP A 33 -16.29 -9.61 -10.61
CA ASP A 33 -16.94 -10.67 -9.83
C ASP A 33 -16.31 -12.07 -10.01
N GLU A 34 -15.07 -12.15 -10.50
CA GLU A 34 -14.24 -13.37 -10.46
C GLU A 34 -14.15 -13.87 -9.01
N SER A 35 -14.69 -15.06 -8.75
CA SER A 35 -14.65 -15.66 -7.43
C SER A 35 -13.23 -16.08 -7.06
N ILE A 36 -12.79 -15.76 -5.85
CA ILE A 36 -11.53 -16.23 -5.31
C ILE A 36 -11.79 -17.43 -4.40
N SER A 37 -10.85 -18.37 -4.40
CA SER A 37 -10.83 -19.42 -3.38
C SER A 37 -10.91 -18.80 -1.98
N ALA A 38 -11.60 -19.49 -1.07
CA ALA A 38 -11.67 -19.15 0.33
C ALA A 38 -10.27 -18.89 0.95
N GLN A 39 -9.25 -19.64 0.52
CA GLN A 39 -7.87 -19.53 1.02
C GLN A 39 -7.05 -18.43 0.32
N GLY A 40 -7.67 -17.67 -0.59
CA GLY A 40 -6.99 -16.70 -1.45
C GLY A 40 -6.23 -17.33 -2.60
N ARG A 41 -5.38 -16.53 -3.24
CA ARG A 41 -4.67 -16.86 -4.48
C ARG A 41 -3.26 -16.27 -4.47
N SER A 42 -2.35 -16.95 -3.76
CA SER A 42 -0.94 -16.52 -3.63
C SER A 42 -0.14 -16.63 -4.93
N ASN A 43 -0.54 -17.54 -5.83
CA ASN A 43 0.03 -17.73 -7.15
C ASN A 43 -1.02 -17.48 -8.23
N PRO A 44 -1.34 -16.21 -8.52
CA PRO A 44 -2.35 -15.87 -9.51
C PRO A 44 -1.98 -16.25 -10.95
N LEU A 45 -0.73 -16.57 -11.21
CA LEU A 45 -0.20 -16.79 -12.55
C LEU A 45 0.00 -18.28 -12.85
N GLU A 46 -0.25 -19.15 -11.88
CA GLU A 46 -0.09 -20.61 -11.99
C GLU A 46 1.32 -21.05 -12.38
N LEU A 47 2.30 -20.26 -11.98
CA LEU A 47 3.71 -20.57 -12.17
C LEU A 47 4.09 -21.79 -11.34
N SER A 48 5.05 -22.59 -11.78
CA SER A 48 5.66 -23.59 -10.89
C SER A 48 6.32 -22.90 -9.67
N ASP A 49 6.56 -23.62 -8.57
CA ASP A 49 7.15 -23.03 -7.36
C ASP A 49 8.49 -22.33 -7.63
N ALA A 50 9.33 -22.91 -8.49
CA ALA A 50 10.62 -22.34 -8.87
C ALA A 50 10.46 -21.05 -9.71
N GLU A 51 9.50 -21.04 -10.64
CA GLU A 51 9.18 -19.87 -11.45
C GLU A 51 8.55 -18.77 -10.60
N LEU A 52 7.64 -19.11 -9.68
CA LEU A 52 7.02 -18.17 -8.76
C LEU A 52 8.07 -17.51 -7.87
N ALA A 53 8.98 -18.29 -7.29
CA ALA A 53 10.07 -17.75 -6.47
C ALA A 53 10.97 -16.79 -7.27
N SER A 54 11.32 -17.18 -8.50
CA SER A 54 12.14 -16.37 -9.40
C SER A 54 11.44 -15.08 -9.84
N ALA A 55 10.17 -15.17 -10.22
CA ALA A 55 9.33 -14.04 -10.62
C ALA A 55 9.08 -13.08 -9.45
N ALA A 56 8.74 -13.62 -8.27
CA ALA A 56 8.60 -12.81 -7.06
C ALA A 56 9.90 -12.11 -6.68
N MET A 57 11.05 -12.72 -6.96
CA MET A 57 12.33 -12.07 -6.71
C MET A 57 12.59 -10.89 -7.63
N ARG A 58 12.41 -11.08 -8.95
CA ARG A 58 12.51 -9.97 -9.91
C ARG A 58 11.47 -8.89 -9.65
N GLY A 59 10.24 -9.27 -9.26
CA GLY A 59 9.18 -8.32 -8.89
C GLY A 59 9.56 -7.45 -7.68
N LYS A 60 10.19 -8.03 -6.64
CA LYS A 60 10.74 -7.22 -5.53
C LYS A 60 11.83 -6.26 -6.01
N GLN A 61 12.66 -6.65 -6.98
CA GLN A 61 13.65 -5.74 -7.58
C GLN A 61 12.97 -4.60 -8.34
N HIS A 62 11.97 -4.88 -9.19
CA HIS A 62 11.18 -3.85 -9.87
C HIS A 62 10.43 -2.92 -8.91
N ALA A 63 9.99 -3.43 -7.76
CA ALA A 63 9.33 -2.60 -6.77
C ALA A 63 10.28 -1.68 -5.99
N LEU A 64 11.58 -2.02 -5.92
CA LEU A 64 12.62 -1.18 -5.33
C LEU A 64 13.24 -0.22 -6.35
N ASN A 65 13.40 -0.68 -7.60
CA ASN A 65 13.90 0.11 -8.74
C ASN A 65 12.82 0.17 -9.83
N TYR A 66 12.20 1.35 -9.96
CA TYR A 66 11.02 1.55 -10.79
C TYR A 66 11.28 1.14 -12.25
N PRO A 67 10.42 0.32 -12.87
CA PRO A 67 10.75 -0.30 -14.15
C PRO A 67 10.38 0.55 -15.36
N VAL A 68 9.55 1.58 -15.22
CA VAL A 68 9.03 2.34 -16.38
C VAL A 68 10.04 3.38 -16.84
N GLU A 69 10.88 3.05 -17.83
CA GLU A 69 11.95 3.95 -18.28
C GLU A 69 11.43 5.21 -18.98
N ILE A 70 10.24 5.11 -19.58
CA ILE A 70 9.57 6.22 -20.27
C ILE A 70 8.85 7.19 -19.33
N THR A 71 9.00 7.01 -18.01
CA THR A 71 8.27 7.79 -17.02
C THR A 71 8.41 9.30 -17.25
N GLY A 72 7.29 10.01 -17.11
CA GLY A 72 7.24 11.45 -17.34
C GLY A 72 8.00 12.25 -16.29
N GLU A 73 8.37 11.60 -15.18
CA GLU A 73 9.07 12.16 -14.05
C GLU A 73 10.49 11.58 -13.91
N ALA A 74 11.29 11.80 -14.96
CA ALA A 74 12.68 11.41 -15.04
C ALA A 74 13.60 12.62 -14.78
N LEU A 75 14.30 12.63 -13.64
CA LEU A 75 15.25 13.68 -13.30
C LEU A 75 16.66 13.31 -13.80
N PRO A 76 17.39 14.17 -14.54
CA PRO A 76 18.72 13.82 -15.05
C PRO A 76 19.70 13.53 -13.91
N ARG A 77 20.18 12.29 -13.84
CA ARG A 77 20.87 11.77 -12.65
C ARG A 77 22.11 12.56 -12.29
N GLU A 78 23.05 12.68 -13.23
CA GLU A 78 24.35 13.28 -12.93
C GLU A 78 24.20 14.78 -12.64
N ALA A 79 23.38 15.51 -13.38
CA ALA A 79 23.03 16.89 -13.07
C ALA A 79 22.40 17.05 -11.68
N ALA A 80 21.44 16.19 -11.32
CA ALA A 80 20.78 16.23 -10.01
C ALA A 80 21.76 15.94 -8.86
N LEU A 81 22.67 14.97 -9.03
CA LEU A 81 23.69 14.67 -8.04
C LEU A 81 24.76 15.77 -7.95
N ARG A 82 25.13 16.40 -9.09
CA ARG A 82 26.03 17.56 -9.11
C ARG A 82 25.48 18.74 -8.32
N PHE A 83 24.15 18.94 -8.29
CA PHE A 83 23.53 19.98 -7.47
C PHE A 83 23.87 19.86 -5.97
N PHE A 84 24.17 18.66 -5.46
CA PHE A 84 24.52 18.43 -4.06
C PHE A 84 26.04 18.31 -3.82
N LYS A 85 26.88 18.38 -4.85
CA LYS A 85 28.34 18.31 -4.68
C LYS A 85 28.90 19.61 -4.08
N PRO A 86 29.99 19.54 -3.28
CA PRO A 86 30.69 20.72 -2.79
C PRO A 86 31.16 21.63 -3.94
N LYS A 87 31.23 22.93 -3.66
CA LYS A 87 31.53 24.01 -4.60
C LYS A 87 32.92 23.88 -5.22
N THR A 88 33.06 23.14 -6.31
CA THR A 88 34.34 22.99 -7.01
C THR A 88 34.49 23.93 -8.21
N GLN A 89 33.41 24.57 -8.67
CA GLN A 89 33.44 25.58 -9.72
C GLN A 89 32.53 26.76 -9.36
N ALA A 90 33.10 27.96 -9.36
CA ALA A 90 32.41 29.21 -9.05
C ALA A 90 31.38 29.55 -10.13
N ASN A 91 30.14 29.06 -9.99
CA ASN A 91 29.00 29.58 -10.73
C ASN A 91 28.08 30.31 -9.73
N PRO A 92 28.17 31.66 -9.67
CA PRO A 92 27.42 32.47 -8.70
C PRO A 92 25.90 32.24 -8.74
N LEU A 93 25.37 31.83 -9.90
CA LEU A 93 23.94 31.54 -10.05
C LEU A 93 23.56 30.20 -9.41
N ILE A 94 24.36 29.15 -9.57
CA ILE A 94 24.13 27.88 -8.85
C ILE A 94 24.28 28.14 -7.36
N ASP A 95 25.29 28.91 -6.93
CA ASP A 95 25.47 29.26 -5.53
C ASP A 95 24.23 29.95 -4.96
N PHE A 96 23.65 30.90 -5.70
CA PHE A 96 22.40 31.55 -5.32
C PHE A 96 21.25 30.54 -5.24
N LEU A 97 21.07 29.68 -6.25
CA LEU A 97 20.00 28.68 -6.28
C LEU A 97 20.15 27.62 -5.18
N GLN A 98 21.36 27.10 -4.96
CA GLN A 98 21.68 26.17 -3.87
C GLN A 98 21.45 26.83 -2.51
N ASN A 99 21.88 28.08 -2.31
CA ASN A 99 21.64 28.80 -1.06
C ASN A 99 20.16 29.06 -0.82
N ALA A 100 19.41 29.47 -1.86
CA ALA A 100 17.98 29.66 -1.79
C ALA A 100 17.25 28.34 -1.49
N PHE A 101 17.64 27.24 -2.16
CA PHE A 101 17.08 25.90 -1.97
C PHE A 101 17.39 25.36 -0.58
N LYS A 102 18.64 25.45 -0.11
CA LYS A 102 19.05 25.08 1.25
C LYS A 102 18.30 25.88 2.32
N LYS A 103 18.18 27.19 2.13
CA LYS A 103 17.48 28.07 3.09
C LYS A 103 15.97 27.85 3.12
N SER A 104 15.35 27.57 1.97
CA SER A 104 13.89 27.39 1.85
C SER A 104 13.41 25.98 2.16
N LEU A 105 14.14 24.95 1.73
CA LEU A 105 13.72 23.53 1.84
C LEU A 105 14.55 22.71 2.84
N LYS A 106 15.69 23.26 3.32
CA LYS A 106 16.60 22.59 4.27
C LYS A 106 17.17 21.26 3.76
N PHE A 107 17.48 21.18 2.47
CA PHE A 107 18.15 20.01 1.87
C PHE A 107 19.62 20.32 1.60
N ASP A 108 20.51 19.67 2.34
CA ASP A 108 21.96 19.83 2.18
C ASP A 108 22.57 18.73 1.30
N SER A 109 21.88 17.60 1.16
CA SER A 109 22.31 16.42 0.43
C SER A 109 21.16 15.75 -0.34
N PHE A 110 21.48 14.88 -1.29
CA PHE A 110 20.47 14.05 -1.94
C PHE A 110 19.72 13.15 -0.92
N SER A 111 20.40 12.74 0.15
CA SER A 111 19.78 11.96 1.24
C SER A 111 18.69 12.73 1.98
N ASP A 112 18.74 14.07 2.00
CA ASP A 112 17.64 14.90 2.53
C ASP A 112 16.39 14.82 1.64
N VAL A 113 16.56 14.72 0.32
CA VAL A 113 15.46 14.50 -0.62
C VAL A 113 14.83 13.14 -0.37
N GLU A 114 15.63 12.08 -0.23
CA GLU A 114 15.16 10.73 0.06
C GLU A 114 14.40 10.67 1.40
N ARG A 115 14.91 11.36 2.44
CA ARG A 115 14.20 11.51 3.72
C ARG A 115 12.92 12.30 3.58
N MET A 116 12.89 13.33 2.74
CA MET A 116 11.67 14.10 2.52
C MET A 116 10.60 13.25 1.85
N VAL A 117 10.94 12.47 0.82
CA VAL A 117 10.04 11.51 0.15
C VAL A 117 9.53 10.44 1.12
N GLY A 118 10.27 10.21 2.22
CA GLY A 118 9.92 9.24 3.25
C GLY A 118 10.50 7.86 3.00
N LEU A 119 11.57 7.75 2.21
CA LEU A 119 12.17 6.47 1.87
C LEU A 119 12.86 5.82 3.07
N VAL A 120 12.91 4.49 3.05
CA VAL A 120 13.49 3.67 4.11
C VAL A 120 14.88 3.19 3.70
N ASP A 121 15.83 3.16 4.62
CA ASP A 121 17.15 2.58 4.35
C ASP A 121 17.07 1.09 3.99
N TYR A 122 17.96 0.65 3.09
CA TYR A 122 18.25 -0.78 2.93
C TYR A 122 18.74 -1.37 4.25
N PRO A 123 18.44 -2.66 4.53
CA PRO A 123 18.90 -3.30 5.75
C PRO A 123 20.43 -3.40 5.77
N GLU A 124 21.01 -3.41 6.98
CA GLU A 124 22.46 -3.47 7.15
C GLU A 124 23.03 -4.82 6.72
N THR A 125 22.29 -5.89 7.03
CA THR A 125 22.57 -7.27 6.66
C THR A 125 21.40 -7.82 5.84
N GLN A 126 21.69 -8.79 4.97
CA GLN A 126 20.64 -9.46 4.20
C GLN A 126 19.71 -10.23 5.15
N GLY A 127 18.42 -9.91 5.13
CA GLY A 127 17.40 -10.67 5.86
C GLY A 127 16.92 -11.88 5.07
N GLU A 128 16.13 -12.73 5.73
CA GLU A 128 15.50 -13.92 5.14
C GLU A 128 13.96 -13.81 5.15
N GLY A 129 13.29 -14.65 4.36
CA GLY A 129 11.83 -14.73 4.31
C GLY A 129 11.16 -13.37 4.03
N VAL A 130 10.28 -12.95 4.94
CA VAL A 130 9.53 -11.68 4.83
C VAL A 130 10.42 -10.43 4.99
N TYR A 131 11.63 -10.60 5.52
CA TYR A 131 12.62 -9.54 5.75
C TYR A 131 13.71 -9.52 4.69
N PHE A 132 13.63 -10.40 3.69
CA PHE A 132 14.52 -10.39 2.55
C PHE A 132 14.25 -9.17 1.65
N VAL A 133 15.25 -8.31 1.51
CA VAL A 133 15.25 -7.16 0.60
C VAL A 133 16.35 -7.38 -0.45
N PRO A 134 16.05 -7.51 -1.74
CA PRO A 134 17.09 -7.67 -2.76
C PRO A 134 17.93 -6.40 -2.87
N MET A 135 19.24 -6.53 -2.64
CA MET A 135 20.19 -5.42 -2.74
C MET A 135 20.76 -5.30 -4.17
N PRO A 136 20.84 -4.09 -4.75
CA PRO A 136 21.49 -3.87 -6.04
C PRO A 136 22.94 -4.41 -6.05
N GLY A 137 23.27 -5.26 -7.02
CA GLY A 137 24.60 -5.89 -7.11
C GLY A 137 25.01 -6.73 -5.89
N GLY A 138 24.04 -7.16 -5.06
CA GLY A 138 24.29 -7.94 -3.85
C GLY A 138 24.94 -7.15 -2.70
N LYS A 139 24.97 -5.82 -2.76
CA LYS A 139 25.59 -4.96 -1.74
C LYS A 139 24.65 -3.84 -1.32
N ARG A 140 24.73 -3.44 -0.04
CA ARG A 140 23.97 -2.30 0.50
C ARG A 140 24.34 -1.04 -0.30
N PRO A 141 23.38 -0.39 -0.99
CA PRO A 141 23.66 0.83 -1.74
C PRO A 141 23.78 2.03 -0.81
N TRP A 142 24.32 3.14 -1.33
CA TRP A 142 24.41 4.42 -0.61
C TRP A 142 23.08 5.18 -0.54
N PHE A 143 22.08 4.76 -1.32
CA PHE A 143 20.75 5.36 -1.45
C PHE A 143 19.68 4.51 -0.74
N LYS A 144 18.49 5.08 -0.54
CA LYS A 144 17.38 4.44 0.19
C LYS A 144 16.50 3.57 -0.72
N MET A 145 15.80 2.59 -0.12
CA MET A 145 14.82 1.74 -0.79
C MET A 145 13.73 2.62 -1.41
N GLY A 146 13.60 2.59 -2.73
CA GLY A 146 12.68 3.46 -3.45
C GLY A 146 13.39 4.37 -4.46
N THR A 147 14.62 4.79 -4.18
CA THR A 147 15.41 5.57 -5.12
C THR A 147 15.78 4.68 -6.30
N SER A 148 15.31 5.08 -7.48
CA SER A 148 15.46 4.32 -8.72
C SER A 148 16.40 5.04 -9.66
N PHE A 149 17.35 4.29 -10.23
CA PHE A 149 18.21 4.75 -11.29
C PHE A 149 17.81 4.00 -12.55
N ILE A 150 17.19 4.72 -13.48
CA ILE A 150 16.59 4.14 -14.69
C ILE A 150 17.32 4.66 -15.92
N ASP A 151 17.23 3.92 -17.01
CA ASP A 151 17.77 4.31 -18.31
C ASP A 151 16.64 4.91 -19.17
N ALA A 152 16.30 6.16 -18.88
CA ALA A 152 15.33 6.91 -19.66
C ALA A 152 15.82 7.11 -21.12
N PRO A 153 14.94 7.45 -22.09
CA PRO A 153 15.32 7.59 -23.50
C PRO A 153 16.52 8.51 -23.74
N GLU A 154 16.67 9.56 -22.93
CA GLU A 154 17.77 10.51 -23.03
C GLU A 154 19.02 10.09 -22.26
N GLY A 155 18.93 9.13 -21.33
CA GLY A 155 20.03 8.63 -20.52
C GLY A 155 19.65 8.34 -19.07
N SER A 156 20.65 8.24 -18.19
CA SER A 156 20.43 7.87 -16.79
C SER A 156 19.62 8.92 -16.03
N ALA A 157 18.54 8.47 -15.39
CA ALA A 157 17.61 9.30 -14.65
C ALA A 157 17.39 8.78 -13.22
N ILE A 158 16.95 9.69 -12.34
CA ILE A 158 16.49 9.40 -10.99
C ILE A 158 14.97 9.50 -10.98
N THR A 159 14.32 8.51 -10.36
CA THR A 159 12.90 8.56 -9.99
C THR A 159 12.64 7.74 -8.73
N PHE A 160 11.39 7.62 -8.30
CA PHE A 160 11.00 6.87 -7.11
C PHE A 160 10.07 5.70 -7.42
N SER A 161 10.25 4.55 -6.75
CA SER A 161 9.48 3.33 -7.02
C SER A 161 8.34 3.08 -6.01
N CYS A 162 7.70 1.91 -6.14
CA CYS A 162 6.62 1.43 -5.29
C CYS A 162 7.00 1.40 -3.79
N ALA A 163 8.28 1.19 -3.48
CA ALA A 163 8.80 1.18 -2.11
C ALA A 163 8.64 2.52 -1.38
N SER A 164 8.41 3.63 -2.09
CA SER A 164 8.07 4.91 -1.47
C SER A 164 6.79 4.86 -0.63
N CYS A 165 5.83 4.00 -0.99
CA CYS A 165 4.58 3.80 -0.27
C CYS A 165 4.43 2.40 0.36
N HIS A 166 5.08 1.39 -0.24
CA HIS A 166 4.94 -0.03 0.12
C HIS A 166 6.23 -0.66 0.66
N ALA A 167 7.08 0.11 1.34
CA ALA A 167 8.14 -0.43 2.17
C ALA A 167 8.17 0.29 3.52
N GLY A 168 8.47 -0.46 4.58
CA GLY A 168 8.49 0.08 5.94
C GLY A 168 9.61 -0.48 6.79
N ASN A 169 9.97 0.27 7.83
CA ASN A 169 10.77 -0.21 8.95
C ASN A 169 9.83 -0.74 10.05
N LEU A 170 10.18 -1.90 10.59
CA LEU A 170 9.52 -2.50 11.74
C LEU A 170 10.61 -2.91 12.73
N PHE A 171 10.88 -2.02 13.67
CA PHE A 171 11.88 -2.17 14.73
C PHE A 171 13.26 -2.61 14.22
N GLY A 172 13.72 -1.93 13.16
CA GLY A 172 15.02 -2.17 12.52
C GLY A 172 14.99 -3.15 11.35
N ARG A 173 13.95 -4.02 11.26
CA ARG A 173 13.79 -4.93 10.13
C ARG A 173 13.01 -4.26 9.00
N LYS A 174 13.49 -4.42 7.77
CA LYS A 174 12.89 -3.81 6.58
C LYS A 174 11.91 -4.79 5.95
N VAL A 175 10.72 -4.32 5.60
CA VAL A 175 9.65 -5.17 5.06
C VAL A 175 9.10 -4.53 3.79
N ILE A 176 9.23 -5.25 2.67
CA ILE A 176 8.59 -4.90 1.40
C ILE A 176 7.13 -5.37 1.46
N GLY A 177 6.20 -4.52 1.03
CA GLY A 177 4.77 -4.74 1.11
C GLY A 177 4.12 -4.25 2.41
N LEU A 178 4.92 -3.75 3.36
CA LEU A 178 4.42 -3.04 4.54
C LEU A 178 4.09 -1.58 4.15
N THR A 179 3.00 -1.05 4.71
CA THR A 179 2.64 0.37 4.58
C THR A 179 3.78 1.26 5.08
N ASN A 180 4.27 2.16 4.22
CA ASN A 180 5.14 3.24 4.69
C ASN A 180 4.34 4.14 5.63
N ARG A 181 4.84 4.38 6.85
CA ARG A 181 4.19 5.25 7.85
C ARG A 181 4.40 6.74 7.57
N PHE A 182 5.32 7.10 6.68
CA PHE A 182 5.69 8.49 6.41
C PHE A 182 5.91 8.82 4.91
N PRO A 183 5.12 8.28 3.96
CA PRO A 183 5.29 8.58 2.54
C PRO A 183 4.97 10.04 2.25
N ARG A 184 5.75 10.65 1.35
CA ARG A 184 5.54 11.99 0.81
C ARG A 184 5.89 12.07 -0.67
N ALA A 185 5.86 10.95 -1.40
CA ALA A 185 6.20 10.87 -2.82
C ALA A 185 5.43 11.92 -3.66
N ASN A 186 4.13 12.08 -3.45
CA ASN A 186 3.34 13.05 -4.24
C ASN A 186 3.72 14.51 -3.97
N GLU A 187 4.21 14.83 -2.76
CA GLU A 187 4.70 16.17 -2.46
C GLU A 187 5.99 16.49 -3.22
N PHE A 188 6.83 15.49 -3.46
CA PHE A 188 8.00 15.63 -4.33
C PHE A 188 7.61 16.03 -5.75
N PHE A 189 6.55 15.45 -6.31
CA PHE A 189 6.06 15.81 -7.65
C PHE A 189 5.58 17.26 -7.72
N LEU A 190 4.85 17.72 -6.70
CA LEU A 190 4.39 19.12 -6.63
C LEU A 190 5.56 20.11 -6.46
N LEU A 191 6.57 19.72 -5.68
CA LEU A 191 7.81 20.49 -5.53
C LEU A 191 8.56 20.55 -6.86
N GLY A 192 8.71 19.41 -7.55
CA GLY A 192 9.32 19.31 -8.87
C GLY A 192 8.62 20.18 -9.90
N ARG A 193 7.28 20.13 -9.98
CA ARG A 193 6.47 21.02 -10.83
C ARG A 193 6.71 22.49 -10.53
N THR A 194 6.77 22.86 -9.25
CA THR A 194 7.06 24.24 -8.85
C THR A 194 8.46 24.63 -9.31
N ALA A 195 9.47 23.80 -9.03
CA ALA A 195 10.86 24.08 -9.38
C ALA A 195 11.08 24.22 -10.89
N THR A 196 10.51 23.33 -11.70
CA THR A 196 10.65 23.35 -13.17
C THR A 196 9.95 24.54 -13.83
N SER A 197 8.96 25.14 -13.16
CA SER A 197 8.32 26.37 -13.63
C SER A 197 9.26 27.59 -13.54
N PHE A 198 10.14 27.64 -12.53
CA PHE A 198 11.05 28.76 -12.27
C PHE A 198 12.44 28.59 -12.88
N VAL A 199 12.84 27.38 -13.26
CA VAL A 199 14.20 27.11 -13.78
C VAL A 199 14.13 26.77 -15.28
N PRO A 200 14.48 27.73 -16.17
CA PRO A 200 14.54 27.46 -17.60
C PRO A 200 15.62 26.43 -17.99
N PRO A 201 15.45 25.68 -19.10
CA PRO A 201 16.41 24.66 -19.53
C PRO A 201 17.84 25.17 -19.75
N ALA A 202 18.02 26.38 -20.29
CA ALA A 202 19.34 26.97 -20.48
C ALA A 202 20.07 27.20 -19.14
N PHE A 203 19.34 27.66 -18.12
CA PHE A 203 19.89 27.83 -16.77
C PHE A 203 20.17 26.50 -16.08
N PHE A 204 19.30 25.50 -16.25
CA PHE A 204 19.56 24.15 -15.77
C PHE A 204 20.87 23.60 -16.37
N LYS A 205 21.04 23.76 -17.68
CA LYS A 205 22.23 23.30 -18.41
C LYS A 205 23.51 24.03 -17.99
N GLN A 206 23.52 25.35 -18.07
CA GLN A 206 24.70 26.16 -17.75
C GLN A 206 25.03 26.10 -16.25
N GLY A 207 24.01 26.09 -15.41
CA GLY A 207 24.14 25.88 -13.98
C GLY A 207 24.78 24.53 -13.72
N LEU A 208 24.08 23.43 -13.95
CA LEU A 208 24.54 22.12 -13.49
C LEU A 208 25.60 21.47 -14.40
N GLY A 209 26.19 22.22 -15.35
CA GLY A 209 27.08 21.67 -16.36
C GLY A 209 26.45 20.49 -17.10
N ALA A 210 25.14 20.58 -17.37
CA ALA A 210 24.39 19.47 -17.95
C ALA A 210 24.75 19.26 -19.43
N THR A 211 24.75 18.01 -19.86
CA THR A 211 24.89 17.67 -21.29
C THR A 211 23.63 18.07 -22.06
N GLU A 212 23.69 18.06 -23.40
CA GLU A 212 22.50 18.28 -24.23
C GLU A 212 21.38 17.27 -23.92
N LYS A 213 21.76 16.01 -23.71
CA LYS A 213 20.81 14.93 -23.38
C LYS A 213 20.15 15.14 -22.01
N GLU A 214 20.92 15.55 -21.00
CA GLU A 214 20.36 15.88 -19.68
C GLU A 214 19.43 17.10 -19.75
N MET A 215 19.77 18.10 -20.56
CA MET A 215 18.88 19.25 -20.78
C MET A 215 17.59 18.83 -21.49
N GLU A 216 17.66 17.91 -22.46
CA GLU A 216 16.47 17.42 -23.17
C GLU A 216 15.54 16.63 -22.24
N MET A 217 16.10 15.74 -21.42
CA MET A 217 15.35 15.06 -20.37
C MET A 217 14.69 16.06 -19.41
N TYR A 218 15.40 17.12 -19.03
CA TYR A 218 14.84 18.19 -18.20
C TYR A 218 13.72 18.97 -18.92
N ARG A 219 13.80 19.17 -20.24
CA ARG A 219 12.70 19.76 -21.02
C ARG A 219 11.47 18.87 -20.99
N ARG A 220 11.63 17.57 -21.24
CA ARG A 220 10.54 16.59 -21.16
C ARG A 220 9.90 16.58 -19.77
N LEU A 221 10.71 16.54 -18.71
CA LEU A 221 10.24 16.64 -17.33
C LEU A 221 9.42 17.93 -17.10
N ARG A 222 9.94 19.08 -17.55
CA ARG A 222 9.28 20.38 -17.41
C ARG A 222 7.97 20.47 -18.19
N GLU A 223 7.91 19.90 -19.38
CA GLU A 223 6.68 19.84 -20.19
C GLU A 223 5.63 18.96 -19.51
N ASN A 224 6.01 17.74 -19.09
CA ASN A 224 5.12 16.83 -18.38
C ASN A 224 4.58 17.43 -17.08
N ALA A 225 5.42 18.14 -16.33
CA ALA A 225 5.03 18.80 -15.08
C ALA A 225 3.90 19.82 -15.23
N GLN A 226 3.65 20.36 -16.43
CA GLN A 226 2.53 21.28 -16.67
C GLN A 226 1.16 20.60 -16.66
N TYR A 227 1.14 19.28 -16.81
CA TYR A 227 -0.05 18.43 -16.88
C TYR A 227 -0.23 17.57 -15.62
N ILE A 228 0.55 17.83 -14.58
CA ILE A 228 0.46 17.16 -13.28
C ILE A 228 -0.15 18.12 -12.28
N ASP A 229 -1.05 17.66 -11.43
CA ASP A 229 -1.56 18.42 -10.29
C ASP A 229 -1.89 17.46 -9.14
N GLY A 230 -2.10 17.99 -7.94
CA GLY A 230 -2.27 17.14 -6.76
C GLY A 230 -2.44 17.91 -5.46
N ARG A 231 -2.53 17.17 -4.36
CA ARG A 231 -2.58 17.74 -3.01
C ARG A 231 -1.46 17.19 -2.13
N ARG A 232 -1.04 18.03 -1.19
CA ARG A 232 -0.20 17.58 -0.08
C ARG A 232 -1.03 16.71 0.86
N PRO A 233 -0.44 15.64 1.41
CA PRO A 233 -1.14 14.79 2.36
C PRO A 233 -1.54 15.57 3.61
N LEU A 234 -2.71 15.25 4.16
CA LEU A 234 -3.23 15.90 5.35
C LEU A 234 -2.29 15.71 6.55
N VAL A 235 -1.74 14.51 6.70
CA VAL A 235 -0.73 14.14 7.71
C VAL A 235 0.24 13.13 7.10
N ARG A 236 1.40 12.96 7.74
CA ARG A 236 2.31 11.87 7.32
C ARG A 236 1.65 10.51 7.50
N GLY A 237 1.95 9.59 6.59
CA GLY A 237 1.34 8.25 6.58
C GLY A 237 0.17 8.10 5.62
N LEU A 238 -0.37 9.21 5.14
CA LEU A 238 -1.42 9.20 4.13
C LEU A 238 -0.84 9.49 2.75
N ASP A 239 -1.39 8.76 1.78
CA ASP A 239 -1.16 8.96 0.37
C ASP A 239 -2.29 9.80 -0.24
N THR A 240 -1.93 10.60 -1.25
CA THR A 240 -2.82 11.48 -2.01
C THR A 240 -2.91 11.08 -3.48
N SER A 241 -2.53 9.85 -3.84
CA SER A 241 -2.43 9.41 -5.24
C SER A 241 -3.74 9.56 -5.99
N LEU A 242 -4.89 9.40 -5.31
CA LEU A 242 -6.22 9.62 -5.89
C LEU A 242 -6.39 11.06 -6.36
N ALA A 243 -6.16 12.03 -5.48
CA ALA A 243 -6.21 13.44 -5.85
C ALA A 243 -5.15 13.77 -6.90
N HIS A 244 -3.95 13.20 -6.78
CA HIS A 244 -2.85 13.40 -7.71
C HIS A 244 -3.23 12.96 -9.14
N VAL A 245 -3.85 11.80 -9.30
CA VAL A 245 -4.26 11.30 -10.62
C VAL A 245 -5.48 12.02 -11.17
N ALA A 246 -6.52 12.19 -10.37
CA ALA A 246 -7.74 12.86 -10.82
C ALA A 246 -7.46 14.30 -11.25
N LEU A 247 -6.64 15.03 -10.48
CA LEU A 247 -6.27 16.40 -10.82
C LEU A 247 -5.30 16.46 -12.01
N SER A 248 -4.40 15.48 -12.16
CA SER A 248 -3.56 15.38 -13.36
C SER A 248 -4.38 15.08 -14.63
N LEU A 249 -5.39 14.19 -14.56
CA LEU A 249 -6.32 13.96 -15.67
C LEU A 249 -7.13 15.22 -15.99
N SER A 250 -7.54 15.99 -14.98
CA SER A 250 -8.28 17.24 -15.21
C SER A 250 -7.50 18.28 -16.03
N ARG A 251 -6.17 18.16 -16.09
CA ARG A 251 -5.27 19.01 -16.89
C ARG A 251 -5.01 18.50 -18.31
N ARG A 252 -5.57 17.37 -18.69
CA ARG A 252 -5.41 16.73 -20.00
C ARG A 252 -6.75 16.66 -20.71
N GLU A 253 -6.80 16.36 -22.01
CA GLU A 253 -8.07 16.15 -22.71
C GLU A 253 -8.85 14.93 -22.19
N ASP A 254 -10.15 14.89 -22.45
CA ASP A 254 -11.01 13.73 -22.18
C ASP A 254 -11.34 13.04 -23.50
N ASP A 255 -10.30 12.53 -24.18
CA ASP A 255 -10.34 11.99 -25.54
C ASP A 255 -9.94 10.51 -25.60
N GLY A 256 -9.87 9.84 -24.44
CA GLY A 256 -9.42 8.45 -24.31
C GLY A 256 -7.89 8.28 -24.30
N GLU A 257 -7.12 9.19 -24.88
CA GLU A 257 -5.65 9.22 -24.83
C GLU A 257 -5.12 10.17 -23.76
N ALA A 258 -6.01 10.94 -23.12
CA ALA A 258 -5.63 11.99 -22.18
C ALA A 258 -4.58 12.93 -22.78
N SER A 259 -4.84 13.41 -24.00
CA SER A 259 -3.89 14.23 -24.75
C SER A 259 -3.50 15.50 -23.99
N LYS A 260 -2.24 15.89 -24.15
CA LYS A 260 -1.69 17.10 -23.53
C LYS A 260 -1.80 18.28 -24.50
N THR A 261 -2.74 19.20 -24.26
CA THR A 261 -2.94 20.37 -25.12
C THR A 261 -2.72 21.68 -24.36
N PRO A 262 -2.35 22.77 -25.06
CA PRO A 262 -2.32 24.10 -24.44
C PRO A 262 -3.66 24.50 -23.81
N GLN A 263 -4.78 24.05 -24.38
CA GLN A 263 -6.13 24.35 -23.91
C GLN A 263 -6.43 23.68 -22.57
N SER A 264 -6.27 22.35 -22.47
CA SER A 264 -6.47 21.61 -21.20
C SER A 264 -5.51 22.04 -20.10
N ARG A 265 -4.28 22.46 -20.46
CA ARG A 265 -3.32 23.06 -19.52
C ARG A 265 -3.82 24.40 -18.96
N ALA A 266 -4.32 25.28 -19.83
CA ALA A 266 -4.76 26.63 -19.48
C ALA A 266 -6.11 26.63 -18.75
N TYR A 267 -7.00 25.72 -19.12
CA TYR A 267 -8.35 25.58 -18.57
C TYR A 267 -8.60 24.13 -18.10
N PRO A 268 -7.97 23.70 -16.98
CA PRO A 268 -8.21 22.38 -16.44
C PRO A 268 -9.68 22.19 -16.07
N ARG A 269 -10.23 20.99 -16.34
CA ARG A 269 -11.58 20.60 -15.90
C ARG A 269 -11.73 20.80 -14.39
N ASP A 270 -12.96 21.07 -13.95
CA ASP A 270 -13.20 21.16 -12.51
C ASP A 270 -13.18 19.79 -11.84
N SER A 271 -12.79 19.76 -10.56
CA SER A 271 -12.72 18.53 -9.78
C SER A 271 -12.97 18.84 -8.32
N MET A 272 -13.86 18.07 -7.70
CA MET A 272 -14.15 18.19 -6.27
C MET A 272 -12.90 18.04 -5.39
N LEU A 273 -11.89 17.31 -5.88
CA LEU A 273 -10.64 17.04 -5.15
C LEU A 273 -9.73 18.25 -5.05
N LYS A 274 -10.01 19.36 -5.75
CA LYS A 274 -9.33 20.65 -5.47
C LYS A 274 -9.66 21.15 -4.05
N HIS A 275 -10.85 20.83 -3.56
CA HIS A 275 -11.39 21.39 -2.32
C HIS A 275 -11.61 20.31 -1.25
N GLN A 276 -11.91 19.08 -1.64
CA GLN A 276 -12.16 17.95 -0.75
C GLN A 276 -10.92 17.03 -0.65
N PRO A 277 -10.46 16.68 0.57
CA PRO A 277 -9.47 15.63 0.73
C PRO A 277 -10.07 14.26 0.44
N ALA A 278 -9.25 13.32 -0.01
CA ALA A 278 -9.62 11.93 -0.26
C ALA A 278 -8.42 11.02 0.07
N ASP A 279 -7.69 11.38 1.11
CA ASP A 279 -6.43 10.78 1.50
C ASP A 279 -6.67 9.39 2.09
N SER A 280 -5.72 8.48 1.88
CA SER A 280 -5.75 7.17 2.52
C SER A 280 -4.36 6.60 2.72
N LYS A 281 -4.17 5.74 3.72
CA LYS A 281 -2.92 5.01 3.89
C LYS A 281 -2.73 3.97 2.77
N PRO A 282 -1.49 3.72 2.31
CA PRO A 282 -1.21 2.59 1.44
C PRO A 282 -1.61 1.27 2.12
N ALA A 283 -2.22 0.35 1.36
CA ALA A 283 -2.55 -0.98 1.87
C ALA A 283 -1.32 -1.90 1.85
N VAL A 284 -1.32 -2.92 2.72
CA VAL A 284 -0.29 -3.97 2.72
C VAL A 284 -0.48 -4.95 1.57
N TRP A 285 0.62 -5.47 1.02
CA TRP A 285 0.57 -6.37 -0.14
C TRP A 285 0.05 -7.76 0.18
N TRP A 286 0.43 -8.32 1.33
CA TRP A 286 0.07 -9.70 1.69
C TRP A 286 -1.45 -9.95 1.81
N ASN A 287 -2.26 -8.89 1.83
CA ASN A 287 -3.71 -8.97 1.80
C ASN A 287 -4.32 -9.05 0.38
N VAL A 288 -3.56 -8.73 -0.67
CA VAL A 288 -4.11 -8.65 -2.04
C VAL A 288 -4.66 -9.99 -2.51
N LYS A 289 -3.99 -11.09 -2.14
CA LYS A 289 -4.30 -12.45 -2.58
C LYS A 289 -5.68 -12.95 -2.14
N TYR A 290 -6.32 -12.28 -1.19
CA TYR A 290 -7.65 -12.64 -0.69
C TYR A 290 -8.76 -11.80 -1.32
N LYS A 291 -8.46 -10.91 -2.27
CA LYS A 291 -9.42 -9.91 -2.74
C LYS A 291 -9.54 -9.83 -4.26
N ASN A 292 -10.77 -9.74 -4.76
CA ASN A 292 -11.10 -9.47 -6.16
C ASN A 292 -11.56 -8.02 -6.39
N LYS A 293 -11.64 -7.22 -5.33
CA LYS A 293 -11.78 -5.75 -5.40
C LYS A 293 -10.58 -5.10 -4.73
N TRP A 294 -9.97 -4.14 -5.41
CA TRP A 294 -8.70 -3.53 -4.99
C TRP A 294 -8.89 -2.08 -4.53
N LEU A 295 -7.81 -1.53 -3.97
CA LEU A 295 -7.82 -0.35 -3.10
C LEU A 295 -8.57 -0.61 -1.77
N LEU A 296 -8.61 0.38 -0.89
CA LEU A 296 -9.24 0.25 0.43
C LEU A 296 -10.78 0.39 0.36
N ASP A 297 -11.28 1.09 -0.64
CA ASP A 297 -12.71 1.27 -0.93
C ASP A 297 -13.29 0.19 -1.85
N GLY A 298 -12.45 -0.65 -2.46
CA GLY A 298 -12.89 -1.70 -3.38
C GLY A 298 -13.34 -1.15 -4.73
N SER A 299 -12.88 0.05 -5.12
CA SER A 299 -13.38 0.73 -6.31
C SER A 299 -12.88 0.12 -7.61
N VAL A 300 -11.72 -0.53 -7.63
CA VAL A 300 -11.25 -1.25 -8.81
C VAL A 300 -11.85 -2.65 -8.74
N VAL A 301 -12.76 -2.95 -9.67
CA VAL A 301 -13.57 -4.17 -9.67
C VAL A 301 -13.20 -5.15 -10.78
N ALA A 302 -12.40 -4.71 -11.76
CA ALA A 302 -11.80 -5.56 -12.81
C ALA A 302 -10.48 -4.95 -13.30
N GLY A 303 -9.66 -5.77 -13.96
CA GLY A 303 -8.32 -5.45 -14.45
C GLY A 303 -7.22 -5.91 -13.49
N ASN A 304 -6.02 -6.19 -14.02
CA ASN A 304 -4.89 -6.56 -13.16
C ASN A 304 -4.54 -5.37 -12.23
N PRO A 305 -4.49 -5.56 -10.89
CA PRO A 305 -4.26 -4.46 -9.96
C PRO A 305 -2.85 -3.86 -10.05
N ILE A 306 -1.85 -4.63 -10.47
CA ILE A 306 -0.48 -4.12 -10.67
C ILE A 306 -0.44 -3.21 -11.89
N PHE A 307 -1.02 -3.67 -12.99
CA PHE A 307 -1.16 -2.88 -14.22
C PHE A 307 -1.89 -1.56 -13.92
N THR A 308 -3.03 -1.64 -13.23
CA THR A 308 -3.84 -0.47 -12.86
C THR A 308 -3.04 0.55 -12.04
N ASN A 309 -2.19 0.10 -11.11
CA ASN A 309 -1.35 0.99 -10.32
C ASN A 309 -0.18 1.60 -11.12
N ILE A 310 0.38 0.90 -12.12
CA ILE A 310 1.37 1.50 -13.03
C ILE A 310 0.71 2.61 -13.84
N LEU A 311 -0.46 2.34 -14.44
CA LEU A 311 -1.25 3.35 -15.17
C LEU A 311 -1.54 4.58 -14.31
N TRP A 312 -2.08 4.34 -13.10
CA TRP A 312 -2.38 5.38 -12.12
C TRP A 312 -1.15 6.24 -11.82
N ASN A 313 -0.01 5.63 -11.49
CA ASN A 313 1.21 6.35 -11.17
C ASN A 313 1.72 7.18 -12.36
N GLU A 314 1.69 6.64 -13.57
CA GLU A 314 2.23 7.27 -14.76
C GLU A 314 1.36 8.44 -15.26
N ILE A 315 0.04 8.38 -15.04
CA ILE A 315 -0.83 9.55 -15.18
C ILE A 315 -0.37 10.68 -14.22
N GLY A 316 -0.13 10.32 -12.96
CA GLY A 316 0.40 11.24 -11.94
C GLY A 316 1.82 11.75 -12.23
N ARG A 317 2.58 11.09 -13.10
CA ARG A 317 3.94 11.48 -13.48
C ARG A 317 4.00 12.25 -14.79
N GLY A 318 2.84 12.55 -15.37
CA GLY A 318 2.80 13.32 -16.61
C GLY A 318 3.19 12.48 -17.83
N THR A 319 3.22 11.16 -17.76
CA THR A 319 3.63 10.30 -18.89
C THR A 319 2.63 10.41 -20.04
N ASP A 320 3.13 10.28 -21.27
CA ASP A 320 2.29 10.18 -22.47
C ASP A 320 1.58 8.81 -22.53
N MET A 321 0.27 8.78 -22.81
CA MET A 321 -0.51 7.55 -22.73
C MET A 321 -0.20 6.57 -23.87
N GLY A 322 0.12 7.07 -25.06
CA GLY A 322 0.54 6.21 -26.17
C GLY A 322 1.84 5.50 -25.84
N HIS A 323 2.86 6.25 -25.39
CA HIS A 323 4.14 5.67 -24.98
C HIS A 323 4.01 4.70 -23.80
N LEU A 324 3.12 4.99 -22.85
CA LEU A 324 2.84 4.10 -21.73
C LEU A 324 2.18 2.80 -22.18
N THR A 325 1.22 2.88 -23.10
CA THR A 325 0.54 1.73 -23.69
C THR A 325 1.55 0.82 -24.41
N ASP A 326 2.40 1.39 -25.26
CA ASP A 326 3.48 0.66 -25.94
C ASP A 326 4.48 0.06 -24.97
N TRP A 327 4.76 0.73 -23.85
CA TRP A 327 5.65 0.21 -22.81
C TRP A 327 5.01 -0.98 -22.11
N LEU A 328 3.73 -0.89 -21.73
CA LEU A 328 3.00 -1.95 -21.03
C LEU A 328 2.91 -3.24 -21.87
N GLU A 329 2.68 -3.11 -23.17
CA GLU A 329 2.62 -4.24 -24.12
C GLU A 329 3.98 -4.94 -24.30
N ARG A 330 5.07 -4.16 -24.31
CA ARG A 330 6.43 -4.72 -24.46
C ARG A 330 7.00 -5.30 -23.16
N ASN A 331 6.42 -4.94 -22.01
CA ASN A 331 6.95 -5.26 -20.68
C ASN A 331 5.98 -6.08 -19.82
N GLU A 332 5.17 -6.95 -20.43
CA GLU A 332 4.25 -7.84 -19.70
C GLU A 332 4.96 -8.69 -18.63
N SER A 333 6.21 -9.08 -18.88
CA SER A 333 7.04 -9.83 -17.93
C SER A 333 7.28 -9.07 -16.62
N VAL A 334 7.41 -7.74 -16.68
CA VAL A 334 7.56 -6.88 -15.50
C VAL A 334 6.27 -6.88 -14.68
N VAL A 335 5.11 -6.75 -15.35
CA VAL A 335 3.80 -6.82 -14.69
C VAL A 335 3.58 -8.20 -14.06
N ARG A 336 3.99 -9.26 -14.76
CA ARG A 336 3.97 -10.64 -14.26
C ARG A 336 4.82 -10.81 -13.01
N ASP A 337 6.07 -10.35 -13.04
CA ASP A 337 7.00 -10.48 -11.92
C ASP A 337 6.54 -9.66 -10.70
N LEU A 338 6.06 -8.43 -10.90
CA LEU A 338 5.44 -7.62 -9.85
C LEU A 338 4.18 -8.30 -9.29
N THR A 339 3.33 -8.88 -10.13
CA THR A 339 2.14 -9.63 -9.70
C THR A 339 2.55 -10.82 -8.82
N ALA A 340 3.56 -11.59 -9.23
CA ALA A 340 4.11 -12.66 -8.42
C ALA A 340 4.61 -12.16 -7.06
N ALA A 341 5.37 -11.05 -7.03
CA ALA A 341 5.90 -10.50 -5.78
C ALA A 341 4.82 -10.03 -4.81
N VAL A 342 3.81 -9.29 -5.30
CA VAL A 342 2.75 -8.74 -4.44
C VAL A 342 1.82 -9.85 -3.94
N PHE A 343 1.38 -10.77 -4.80
CA PHE A 343 0.44 -11.82 -4.40
C PHE A 343 1.06 -12.93 -3.54
N SER A 344 2.36 -13.23 -3.72
CA SER A 344 3.08 -14.19 -2.87
C SER A 344 3.55 -13.59 -1.54
N SER A 345 3.38 -12.28 -1.33
CA SER A 345 3.84 -11.60 -0.10
C SER A 345 3.20 -12.18 1.16
N GLN A 346 4.01 -12.25 2.22
CA GLN A 346 3.64 -12.74 3.55
C GLN A 346 3.81 -11.62 4.58
N ALA A 347 3.07 -11.71 5.69
CA ALA A 347 3.15 -10.75 6.78
C ALA A 347 4.30 -11.10 7.76
N PRO A 348 4.92 -10.10 8.41
CA PRO A 348 5.78 -10.35 9.56
C PRO A 348 4.98 -10.92 10.74
N GLU A 349 5.58 -11.80 11.54
CA GLU A 349 4.93 -12.37 12.73
C GLU A 349 5.24 -11.52 13.97
N PHE A 350 4.28 -11.41 14.89
CA PHE A 350 4.50 -10.68 16.15
C PHE A 350 5.64 -11.31 16.98
N LEU A 351 5.72 -12.65 16.97
CA LEU A 351 6.75 -13.45 17.64
C LEU A 351 8.16 -13.29 17.03
N ASP A 352 8.30 -12.52 15.96
CA ASP A 352 9.61 -12.14 15.44
C ASP A 352 10.26 -11.00 16.24
N PHE A 353 9.49 -10.32 17.09
CA PHE A 353 9.91 -9.13 17.85
C PHE A 353 9.63 -9.23 19.35
N PHE A 354 8.64 -10.05 19.72
CA PHE A 354 8.21 -10.23 21.11
C PHE A 354 8.28 -11.70 21.49
N PRO A 355 8.65 -12.03 22.75
CA PRO A 355 8.78 -13.40 23.19
C PRO A 355 7.44 -14.12 23.30
N GLU A 356 7.46 -15.46 23.23
CA GLU A 356 6.25 -16.29 23.31
C GLU A 356 5.47 -16.10 24.62
N ASN A 357 6.16 -15.81 25.72
CA ASN A 357 5.55 -15.54 27.02
C ASN A 357 4.77 -14.21 27.09
N HIS A 358 4.76 -13.40 26.02
CA HIS A 358 3.81 -12.30 25.86
C HIS A 358 2.35 -12.82 25.78
N PHE A 359 2.16 -14.05 25.31
CA PHE A 359 0.85 -14.64 25.12
C PHE A 359 0.47 -15.59 26.27
N ASP A 360 -0.77 -15.44 26.72
CA ASP A 360 -1.49 -16.46 27.49
C ASP A 360 -2.43 -17.20 26.55
N LEU A 361 -2.22 -18.51 26.35
CA LEU A 361 -3.02 -19.33 25.43
C LEU A 361 -4.52 -19.32 25.77
N ASN A 362 -4.89 -19.24 27.05
CA ASN A 362 -6.31 -19.17 27.44
C ASN A 362 -6.92 -17.82 27.05
N ARG A 363 -6.15 -16.73 27.21
CA ARG A 363 -6.53 -15.40 26.76
C ARG A 363 -6.67 -15.33 25.23
N VAL A 364 -5.74 -15.94 24.49
CA VAL A 364 -5.81 -16.02 23.02
C VAL A 364 -7.05 -16.81 22.57
N ARG A 365 -7.35 -17.96 23.20
CA ARG A 365 -8.57 -18.74 22.91
C ARG A 365 -9.85 -17.95 23.18
N ARG A 366 -9.92 -17.25 24.31
CA ARG A 366 -11.04 -16.33 24.61
C ARG A 366 -11.15 -15.23 23.55
N GLY A 367 -10.03 -14.64 23.15
CA GLY A 367 -9.97 -13.65 22.08
C GLY A 367 -10.49 -14.17 20.74
N GLN A 368 -10.11 -15.40 20.37
CA GLN A 368 -10.62 -16.05 19.16
C GLN A 368 -12.13 -16.28 19.23
N GLN A 369 -12.65 -16.76 20.36
CA GLN A 369 -14.09 -16.96 20.53
C GLN A 369 -14.86 -15.65 20.32
N LEU A 370 -14.43 -14.58 21.00
CA LEU A 370 -15.03 -13.25 20.86
C LEU A 370 -14.96 -12.74 19.41
N PHE A 371 -13.82 -12.97 18.74
CA PHE A 371 -13.64 -12.61 17.33
C PHE A 371 -14.58 -13.40 16.42
N ASN A 372 -14.74 -14.69 16.64
CA ASN A 372 -15.63 -15.54 15.85
C ASN A 372 -17.08 -15.09 15.96
N GLU A 373 -17.52 -14.74 17.17
CA GLU A 373 -18.87 -14.27 17.46
C GLU A 373 -19.18 -12.87 16.90
N ASN A 374 -18.18 -11.98 16.84
CA ASN A 374 -18.42 -10.54 16.62
C ASN A 374 -17.72 -9.93 15.40
N CYS A 375 -16.73 -10.59 14.79
CA CYS A 375 -15.86 -9.98 13.78
C CYS A 375 -15.67 -10.83 12.52
N SER A 376 -15.69 -12.16 12.66
CA SER A 376 -15.34 -13.11 11.59
C SER A 376 -16.23 -12.97 10.34
N PHE A 377 -17.49 -12.57 10.51
CA PHE A 377 -18.43 -12.38 9.41
C PHE A 377 -17.97 -11.31 8.40
N CYS A 378 -17.23 -10.28 8.85
CA CYS A 378 -16.61 -9.30 7.96
C CYS A 378 -15.17 -9.68 7.58
N HIS A 379 -14.37 -10.13 8.54
CA HIS A 379 -12.91 -10.21 8.42
C HIS A 379 -12.35 -11.58 8.04
N GLY A 380 -13.24 -12.57 7.85
CA GLY A 380 -12.88 -13.96 7.59
C GLY A 380 -12.66 -14.77 8.87
N GLN A 381 -12.46 -16.07 8.68
CA GLN A 381 -12.32 -17.06 9.74
C GLN A 381 -10.87 -17.53 9.83
N TYR A 382 -10.32 -17.58 11.05
CA TYR A 382 -8.94 -17.98 11.32
C TYR A 382 -8.96 -19.21 12.22
N VAL A 383 -8.39 -20.30 11.73
CA VAL A 383 -8.18 -21.54 12.49
C VAL A 383 -6.74 -21.56 12.97
N LYS A 384 -6.54 -21.80 14.27
CA LYS A 384 -5.24 -21.76 14.94
C LYS A 384 -4.68 -23.16 15.15
N GLY A 385 -3.36 -23.25 15.34
CA GLY A 385 -2.66 -24.51 15.59
C GLY A 385 -3.18 -25.25 16.81
N PHE A 386 -3.65 -24.53 17.84
CA PHE A 386 -4.26 -25.16 19.03
C PHE A 386 -5.62 -25.83 18.78
N GLU A 387 -6.21 -25.69 17.60
CA GLU A 387 -7.40 -26.43 17.15
C GLU A 387 -7.04 -27.70 16.35
N SER A 388 -5.76 -27.93 16.08
CA SER A 388 -5.29 -29.10 15.34
C SER A 388 -5.37 -30.37 16.18
N ALA A 389 -5.60 -31.51 15.52
CA ALA A 389 -5.62 -32.83 16.15
C ALA A 389 -4.29 -33.19 16.85
N ASN A 390 -3.17 -32.62 16.41
CA ASN A 390 -1.85 -32.81 17.00
C ASN A 390 -1.41 -31.66 17.94
N ALA A 391 -2.33 -30.80 18.39
CA ALA A 391 -2.01 -29.65 19.25
C ALA A 391 -1.20 -30.04 20.51
N ALA A 392 -1.45 -31.22 21.10
CA ALA A 392 -0.76 -31.67 22.30
C ALA A 392 0.77 -31.83 22.14
N SER A 393 1.27 -32.02 20.92
CA SER A 393 2.71 -32.15 20.63
C SER A 393 3.34 -30.90 20.02
N MET A 394 2.58 -29.80 19.90
CA MET A 394 3.03 -28.56 19.25
C MET A 394 3.64 -27.60 20.28
N SER A 395 4.69 -26.89 19.87
CA SER A 395 5.23 -25.75 20.62
C SER A 395 4.21 -24.61 20.71
N GLN A 396 4.39 -23.69 21.66
CA GLN A 396 3.50 -22.53 21.80
C GLN A 396 3.46 -21.67 20.53
N ARG A 397 4.60 -21.44 19.86
CA ARG A 397 4.63 -20.77 18.55
C ARG A 397 3.78 -21.47 17.50
N GLU A 398 3.85 -22.79 17.41
CA GLU A 398 3.03 -23.57 16.46
C GLU A 398 1.53 -23.52 16.83
N LEU A 399 1.20 -23.59 18.11
CA LEU A 399 -0.18 -23.46 18.62
C LEU A 399 -0.79 -22.10 18.26
N LEU A 400 0.00 -21.03 18.35
CA LEU A 400 -0.42 -19.66 18.04
C LEU A 400 -0.47 -19.36 16.53
N LYS A 401 0.01 -20.26 15.66
CA LYS A 401 0.01 -20.01 14.21
C LYS A 401 -1.39 -20.16 13.62
N THR A 402 -1.75 -19.33 12.65
CA THR A 402 -2.94 -19.57 11.82
C THR A 402 -2.64 -20.69 10.83
N ILE A 403 -3.33 -21.82 10.95
CA ILE A 403 -3.14 -23.00 10.08
C ILE A 403 -4.11 -23.02 8.90
N ASN A 404 -5.25 -22.35 9.02
CA ASN A 404 -6.18 -22.14 7.93
C ASN A 404 -6.83 -20.75 8.05
N PHE A 405 -7.00 -20.08 6.92
CA PHE A 405 -7.69 -18.80 6.84
C PHE A 405 -8.66 -18.83 5.66
N THR A 406 -9.91 -18.48 5.93
CA THR A 406 -10.97 -18.40 4.93
C THR A 406 -11.51 -16.98 4.88
N TYR A 407 -11.56 -16.41 3.68
CA TYR A 407 -12.14 -15.09 3.41
C TYR A 407 -13.28 -15.18 2.39
N HIS A 408 -13.96 -14.04 2.17
CA HIS A 408 -15.05 -13.94 1.21
C HIS A 408 -14.58 -14.23 -0.22
N SER A 409 -15.30 -15.09 -0.92
CA SER A 409 -15.01 -15.42 -2.32
C SER A 409 -15.23 -14.24 -3.27
N ASN A 410 -16.20 -13.38 -2.96
CA ASN A 410 -16.36 -12.05 -3.54
C ASN A 410 -16.11 -10.99 -2.48
N THR A 411 -15.16 -10.09 -2.70
CA THR A 411 -14.78 -9.07 -1.72
C THR A 411 -15.98 -8.16 -1.39
N PRO A 412 -16.43 -8.10 -0.13
CA PRO A 412 -17.48 -7.18 0.26
C PRO A 412 -16.94 -5.75 0.36
N VAL A 413 -17.82 -4.79 0.11
CA VAL A 413 -17.63 -3.38 0.47
C VAL A 413 -18.75 -3.03 1.43
N VAL A 414 -18.39 -2.56 2.63
CA VAL A 414 -19.33 -2.30 3.71
C VAL A 414 -19.16 -0.87 4.20
N ASN A 415 -20.26 -0.17 4.38
CA ASN A 415 -20.25 1.13 5.05
C ASN A 415 -20.43 0.92 6.55
N VAL A 416 -19.32 1.00 7.29
CA VAL A 416 -19.30 0.90 8.76
C VAL A 416 -19.29 2.28 9.44
N GLY A 417 -19.63 3.35 8.72
CA GLY A 417 -19.73 4.70 9.26
C GLY A 417 -18.39 5.43 9.45
N THR A 418 -17.28 4.89 8.97
CA THR A 418 -15.98 5.60 8.94
C THR A 418 -16.01 6.78 7.98
N ASP A 419 -15.04 7.69 8.07
CA ASP A 419 -14.91 8.85 7.17
C ASP A 419 -15.11 8.45 5.70
N ALA A 420 -16.03 9.11 5.00
CA ALA A 420 -16.47 8.70 3.66
C ALA A 420 -15.67 9.36 2.52
N LEU A 421 -14.83 10.36 2.82
CA LEU A 421 -14.29 11.24 1.77
C LEU A 421 -13.34 10.51 0.82
N ARG A 422 -12.64 9.47 1.30
CA ARG A 422 -11.80 8.63 0.44
C ARG A 422 -12.63 7.83 -0.58
N SER A 423 -13.75 7.23 -0.17
CA SER A 423 -14.63 6.52 -1.11
C SER A 423 -15.38 7.48 -2.05
N GLU A 424 -15.86 8.61 -1.52
CA GLU A 424 -16.54 9.64 -2.33
C GLU A 424 -15.60 10.29 -3.35
N GLY A 425 -14.31 10.41 -3.03
CA GLY A 425 -13.32 10.97 -3.94
C GLY A 425 -13.21 10.22 -5.26
N MET A 426 -13.59 8.94 -5.31
CA MET A 426 -13.62 8.15 -6.55
C MET A 426 -14.60 8.70 -7.59
N ASN A 427 -15.61 9.51 -7.19
CA ASN A 427 -16.48 10.21 -8.15
C ASN A 427 -15.69 11.12 -9.11
N ALA A 428 -14.53 11.63 -8.69
CA ALA A 428 -13.69 12.48 -9.54
C ALA A 428 -12.77 11.70 -10.50
N LEU A 429 -12.68 10.36 -10.35
CA LEU A 429 -11.67 9.55 -11.04
C LEU A 429 -12.24 8.36 -11.81
N ALA A 430 -13.36 7.77 -11.35
CA ALA A 430 -13.86 6.52 -11.91
C ALA A 430 -14.17 6.61 -13.41
N GLU A 431 -14.96 7.60 -13.83
CA GLU A 431 -15.30 7.80 -15.24
C GLU A 431 -14.07 8.21 -16.08
N PRO A 432 -13.29 9.25 -15.72
CA PRO A 432 -12.09 9.62 -16.47
C PRO A 432 -11.11 8.45 -16.67
N LEU A 433 -10.91 7.61 -15.66
CA LEU A 433 -10.00 6.46 -15.78
C LEU A 433 -10.59 5.36 -16.67
N ASN A 434 -11.89 5.07 -16.57
CA ASN A 434 -12.57 4.09 -17.43
C ASN A 434 -12.62 4.53 -18.90
N ASN A 435 -12.65 5.83 -19.16
CA ASN A 435 -12.72 6.38 -20.52
C ASN A 435 -11.41 6.20 -21.31
N LEU A 436 -10.28 6.01 -20.62
CA LEU A 436 -8.98 5.80 -21.27
C LEU A 436 -8.98 4.54 -22.15
N ASN A 437 -8.38 4.65 -23.34
CA ASN A 437 -8.28 3.54 -24.28
C ASN A 437 -7.45 2.39 -23.70
N VAL A 438 -6.36 2.69 -22.99
CA VAL A 438 -5.56 1.71 -22.26
C VAL A 438 -6.39 0.97 -21.18
N SER A 439 -7.26 1.67 -20.45
CA SER A 439 -8.14 1.03 -19.46
C SER A 439 -9.10 0.04 -20.11
N LYS A 440 -9.76 0.46 -21.20
CA LYS A 440 -10.69 -0.39 -21.98
C LYS A 440 -9.98 -1.62 -22.55
N LYS A 441 -8.80 -1.42 -23.15
CA LYS A 441 -7.98 -2.49 -23.73
C LYS A 441 -7.59 -3.57 -22.72
N HIS A 442 -7.29 -3.16 -21.48
CA HIS A 442 -6.86 -4.06 -20.42
C HIS A 442 -7.97 -4.45 -19.42
N GLY A 443 -9.23 -4.18 -19.76
CA GLY A 443 -10.38 -4.58 -18.94
C GLY A 443 -10.42 -3.94 -17.54
N ILE A 444 -9.79 -2.79 -17.36
CA ILE A 444 -9.81 -2.04 -16.10
C ILE A 444 -11.20 -1.44 -15.92
N VAL A 445 -11.86 -1.77 -14.82
CA VAL A 445 -13.15 -1.20 -14.47
C VAL A 445 -13.11 -0.64 -13.06
N VAL A 446 -13.38 0.65 -12.96
CA VAL A 446 -13.53 1.37 -11.70
C VAL A 446 -14.98 1.72 -11.47
N LYS A 447 -15.51 1.36 -10.29
CA LYS A 447 -16.85 1.71 -9.82
C LYS A 447 -16.75 2.40 -8.48
N VAL A 448 -17.45 3.52 -8.33
CA VAL A 448 -17.59 4.18 -7.03
C VAL A 448 -18.32 3.24 -6.07
N GLN A 449 -17.77 3.08 -4.87
CA GLN A 449 -18.32 2.22 -3.83
C GLN A 449 -18.78 3.06 -2.64
N LYS A 450 -19.77 2.56 -1.90
CA LYS A 450 -20.23 3.17 -0.64
C LYS A 450 -19.67 2.39 0.54
N GLY A 451 -18.54 2.86 1.08
CA GLY A 451 -17.86 2.24 2.21
C GLY A 451 -16.49 1.69 1.84
N TYR A 452 -16.03 0.71 2.62
CA TYR A 452 -14.67 0.18 2.53
C TYR A 452 -14.67 -1.34 2.55
N VAL A 453 -13.62 -1.92 1.98
CA VAL A 453 -13.37 -3.35 2.09
C VAL A 453 -12.95 -3.66 3.53
N PRO A 454 -13.67 -4.52 4.28
CA PRO A 454 -13.16 -5.08 5.53
C PRO A 454 -11.89 -5.85 5.20
N PRO A 455 -10.68 -5.44 5.61
CA PRO A 455 -9.49 -6.14 5.16
C PRO A 455 -9.37 -7.51 5.87
N PRO A 456 -8.76 -8.52 5.23
CA PRO A 456 -8.12 -9.60 5.98
C PRO A 456 -7.21 -9.01 7.07
N LEU A 457 -7.20 -9.64 8.24
CA LEU A 457 -6.46 -9.19 9.42
C LEU A 457 -5.12 -9.90 9.58
N VAL A 458 -4.69 -10.65 8.57
CA VAL A 458 -3.33 -11.20 8.49
C VAL A 458 -2.31 -10.07 8.66
N GLY A 459 -1.39 -10.21 9.61
CA GLY A 459 -0.40 -9.20 9.96
C GLY A 459 -0.98 -7.90 10.51
N ILE A 460 -2.20 -7.89 11.06
CA ILE A 460 -2.84 -6.68 11.63
C ILE A 460 -1.96 -6.00 12.66
N TRP A 461 -1.18 -6.79 13.41
CA TRP A 461 -0.34 -6.29 14.47
C TRP A 461 0.67 -5.23 13.99
N ALA A 462 1.17 -5.35 12.74
CA ALA A 462 2.17 -4.46 12.16
C ALA A 462 1.58 -3.25 11.41
N ARG A 463 0.24 -3.15 11.33
CA ARG A 463 -0.49 -2.25 10.40
C ARG A 463 -0.99 -0.94 11.02
N TRP A 464 -0.60 -0.64 12.26
CA TRP A 464 -0.95 0.60 12.95
C TRP A 464 -0.34 1.84 12.26
N PRO A 465 -1.05 2.99 12.30
CA PRO A 465 -2.40 3.21 12.83
C PRO A 465 -3.52 2.55 12.01
N TYR A 466 -4.69 2.40 12.60
CA TYR A 466 -5.84 1.71 12.00
C TYR A 466 -6.78 2.63 11.23
N LEU A 467 -7.74 1.99 10.56
CA LEU A 467 -8.64 2.56 9.55
C LEU A 467 -7.91 3.04 8.28
N HIS A 468 -8.68 3.44 7.27
CA HIS A 468 -8.15 3.81 5.96
C HIS A 468 -7.38 5.14 5.99
N ASN A 469 -7.65 6.00 6.97
CA ASN A 469 -7.09 7.35 7.12
C ASN A 469 -6.17 7.50 8.35
N ASN A 470 -5.67 6.39 8.90
CA ASN A 470 -4.79 6.35 10.09
C ASN A 470 -5.39 6.98 11.37
N SER A 471 -6.72 7.12 11.46
CA SER A 471 -7.40 7.89 12.51
C SER A 471 -7.55 7.21 13.86
N VAL A 472 -7.04 5.98 14.01
CA VAL A 472 -7.10 5.24 15.27
C VAL A 472 -5.71 4.71 15.65
N PRO A 473 -5.12 5.13 16.77
CA PRO A 473 -3.70 4.87 17.06
C PRO A 473 -3.39 3.43 17.48
N SER A 474 -4.33 2.71 18.09
CA SER A 474 -4.14 1.38 18.68
C SER A 474 -5.37 0.48 18.52
N LEU A 475 -5.24 -0.84 18.65
CA LEU A 475 -6.40 -1.75 18.62
C LEU A 475 -7.32 -1.52 19.82
N CYS A 476 -6.78 -1.18 21.00
CA CYS A 476 -7.60 -0.77 22.14
C CYS A 476 -8.47 0.44 21.80
N ALA A 477 -7.90 1.46 21.13
CA ALA A 477 -8.67 2.63 20.70
C ALA A 477 -9.73 2.26 19.65
N LEU A 478 -9.44 1.31 18.75
CA LEU A 478 -10.42 0.82 17.77
C LEU A 478 -11.63 0.17 18.45
N LEU A 479 -11.38 -0.58 19.52
CA LEU A 479 -12.39 -1.25 20.34
C LEU A 479 -13.00 -0.35 21.44
N THR A 480 -12.72 0.95 21.39
CA THR A 480 -13.30 1.98 22.28
C THR A 480 -14.35 2.79 21.51
N PRO A 481 -15.49 3.19 22.12
CA PRO A 481 -16.51 3.99 21.43
C PRO A 481 -15.88 5.23 20.79
N SER A 482 -16.31 5.57 19.57
CA SER A 482 -15.71 6.65 18.78
C SER A 482 -15.62 7.98 19.53
N THR A 483 -16.61 8.31 20.37
CA THR A 483 -16.66 9.51 21.22
C THR A 483 -15.60 9.56 22.32
N GLN A 484 -14.96 8.43 22.63
CA GLN A 484 -13.91 8.29 23.65
C GLN A 484 -12.54 7.98 23.03
N ARG A 485 -12.44 7.85 21.70
CA ARG A 485 -11.17 7.63 21.02
C ARG A 485 -10.26 8.85 21.14
N PRO A 486 -8.93 8.68 21.17
CA PRO A 486 -7.99 9.80 21.11
C PRO A 486 -8.27 10.69 19.90
N VAL A 487 -8.38 11.99 20.14
CA VAL A 487 -8.67 13.00 19.11
C VAL A 487 -7.39 13.48 18.42
N ALA A 488 -6.29 13.54 19.17
CA ALA A 488 -5.00 13.96 18.66
C ALA A 488 -3.84 13.26 19.37
N TRP A 489 -2.77 12.99 18.64
CA TRP A 489 -1.57 12.34 19.16
C TRP A 489 -0.35 12.60 18.25
N ASN A 490 0.84 12.35 18.79
CA ASN A 490 2.07 12.41 18.01
C ASN A 490 2.38 11.04 17.40
N VAL A 491 2.91 11.04 16.18
CA VAL A 491 3.31 9.86 15.40
C VAL A 491 4.81 9.87 15.15
N GLY A 492 5.42 8.69 15.14
CA GLY A 492 6.85 8.54 14.85
C GLY A 492 7.22 7.15 14.36
N GLU A 493 8.48 7.02 13.94
CA GLU A 493 8.96 5.78 13.32
C GLU A 493 8.96 4.60 14.29
N ALA A 494 8.72 3.40 13.76
CA ALA A 494 8.79 2.17 14.51
C ALA A 494 10.25 1.70 14.61
N LEU A 495 11.06 2.35 15.44
CA LEU A 495 12.50 2.04 15.58
C LEU A 495 12.77 1.06 16.73
N SER A 496 12.05 1.20 17.84
CA SER A 496 12.21 0.41 19.05
C SER A 496 10.91 -0.25 19.48
N THR A 497 10.97 -1.55 19.82
CA THR A 497 9.82 -2.30 20.36
C THR A 497 9.36 -1.81 21.73
N SER A 498 10.22 -1.13 22.49
CA SER A 498 9.94 -0.74 23.88
C SER A 498 9.39 0.68 24.03
N SER A 499 9.73 1.59 23.12
CA SER A 499 9.34 3.01 23.21
C SER A 499 8.34 3.43 22.15
N ASP A 500 8.34 2.80 20.99
CA ASP A 500 7.60 3.31 19.83
C ASP A 500 6.28 2.55 19.60
N PHE A 501 6.03 1.52 20.41
CA PHE A 501 4.91 0.62 20.27
C PHE A 501 4.39 0.16 21.64
N ASP A 502 3.10 0.36 21.85
CA ASP A 502 2.37 -0.26 22.96
C ASP A 502 1.98 -1.68 22.56
N SER A 503 2.70 -2.67 23.08
CA SER A 503 2.44 -4.10 22.83
C SER A 503 1.18 -4.61 23.55
N THR A 504 0.65 -3.90 24.54
CA THR A 504 -0.60 -4.26 25.22
C THR A 504 -1.80 -3.87 24.38
N CYS A 505 -1.76 -2.69 23.77
CA CYS A 505 -2.87 -2.17 22.94
C CYS A 505 -2.62 -2.25 21.44
N ASN A 506 -1.47 -2.76 21.03
CA ASN A 506 -1.05 -2.93 19.65
C ASN A 506 -1.16 -1.63 18.82
N GLY A 507 -0.28 -0.68 19.06
CA GLY A 507 -0.22 0.54 18.27
C GLY A 507 0.66 1.61 18.89
N TYR A 508 0.37 2.87 18.58
CA TYR A 508 1.13 3.99 19.15
C TYR A 508 0.91 4.06 20.66
N PRO A 509 1.98 4.23 21.46
CA PRO A 509 1.84 4.70 22.84
C PRO A 509 1.29 6.13 22.84
N LEU A 510 0.51 6.46 23.87
CA LEU A 510 -0.20 7.74 24.00
C LEU A 510 0.17 8.45 25.31
N GLY A 511 -0.09 9.74 25.36
CA GLY A 511 0.17 10.57 26.55
C GLY A 511 1.65 10.54 26.94
N ASP A 512 1.93 10.36 28.23
CA ASP A 512 3.29 10.35 28.78
C ASP A 512 4.16 9.18 28.31
N ASN A 513 3.53 8.12 27.78
CA ASN A 513 4.25 6.97 27.22
C ASN A 513 4.76 7.23 25.79
N ALA A 514 4.26 8.27 25.10
CA ALA A 514 4.71 8.59 23.76
C ALA A 514 6.11 9.25 23.79
N PRO A 515 7.05 8.84 22.91
CA PRO A 515 8.37 9.47 22.83
C PRO A 515 8.29 10.98 22.63
N LYS A 516 8.90 11.74 23.57
CA LYS A 516 8.87 13.22 23.57
C LYS A 516 9.44 13.84 22.29
N GLU A 517 10.38 13.16 21.64
CA GLU A 517 10.96 13.61 20.37
C GLU A 517 9.94 13.70 19.24
N TRP A 518 8.88 12.89 19.25
CA TRP A 518 7.85 12.93 18.20
C TRP A 518 7.10 14.26 18.20
N ALA A 519 6.88 14.87 19.37
CA ALA A 519 6.24 16.17 19.50
C ALA A 519 7.05 17.32 18.87
N LYS A 520 8.37 17.15 18.72
CA LYS A 520 9.24 18.15 18.06
C LYS A 520 9.08 18.15 16.55
N ASN A 521 8.52 17.09 15.98
CA ASN A 521 8.23 17.01 14.56
C ASN A 521 6.87 17.64 14.26
N ARG A 522 6.87 18.88 13.74
CA ARG A 522 5.64 19.60 13.32
C ARG A 522 4.73 18.84 12.34
N TRP A 523 5.26 17.80 11.67
CA TRP A 523 4.52 16.96 10.74
C TRP A 523 4.15 15.59 11.33
N GLY A 524 4.54 15.34 12.57
CA GLY A 524 4.23 14.16 13.36
C GLY A 524 3.00 14.35 14.24
N TYR A 525 2.14 15.35 14.01
CA TYR A 525 0.92 15.57 14.79
C TYR A 525 -0.32 15.15 13.99
N PHE A 526 -1.12 14.26 14.58
CA PHE A 526 -2.41 13.83 14.04
C PHE A 526 -3.56 14.53 14.77
N ASP A 527 -4.62 14.92 14.04
CA ASP A 527 -5.85 15.49 14.60
C ASP A 527 -7.08 15.00 13.83
N SER A 528 -7.96 14.25 14.48
CA SER A 528 -9.15 13.64 13.86
C SER A 528 -10.29 14.63 13.58
N ARG A 529 -10.22 15.86 14.10
CA ARG A 529 -11.24 16.90 13.85
C ARG A 529 -11.12 17.51 12.46
N ARG A 530 -10.01 17.28 11.77
CA ARG A 530 -9.78 17.78 10.42
C ARG A 530 -10.65 17.01 9.42
N LYS A 531 -11.21 17.71 8.44
CA LYS A 531 -12.00 17.09 7.36
C LYS A 531 -11.18 15.98 6.67
N GLY A 532 -11.73 14.77 6.55
CA GLY A 532 -11.05 13.59 6.00
C GLY A 532 -10.28 12.74 7.01
N MET A 533 -10.16 13.20 8.25
CA MET A 533 -9.37 12.57 9.32
C MET A 533 -10.25 11.95 10.42
N GLY A 534 -11.55 11.84 10.17
CA GLY A 534 -12.51 11.36 11.18
C GLY A 534 -12.15 9.97 11.70
N ASN A 535 -12.27 9.79 13.02
CA ASN A 535 -11.99 8.55 13.75
C ASN A 535 -13.27 7.81 14.18
N GLN A 536 -14.42 8.13 13.58
CA GLN A 536 -15.72 7.51 13.85
C GLN A 536 -15.93 6.19 13.10
N GLY A 537 -17.05 5.51 13.40
CA GLY A 537 -17.46 4.28 12.74
C GLY A 537 -16.66 3.06 13.19
N HIS A 538 -16.94 1.94 12.52
CA HIS A 538 -16.52 0.60 12.94
C HIS A 538 -17.06 0.27 14.34
N ASP A 539 -18.38 0.47 14.50
CA ASP A 539 -19.07 0.31 15.79
C ASP A 539 -19.91 -0.98 15.86
N GLU A 540 -20.36 -1.48 14.70
CA GLU A 540 -21.12 -2.72 14.58
C GLU A 540 -20.33 -3.93 15.09
N GLY A 541 -21.00 -4.81 15.84
CA GLY A 541 -20.35 -5.97 16.47
C GLY A 541 -19.55 -5.63 17.73
N ILE A 542 -19.24 -4.36 18.00
CA ILE A 542 -18.42 -3.93 19.15
C ILE A 542 -19.26 -3.23 20.23
N PHE A 543 -20.24 -2.42 19.82
CA PHE A 543 -21.11 -1.67 20.72
C PHE A 543 -22.57 -2.13 20.62
N THR A 544 -23.33 -1.94 21.70
CA THR A 544 -24.79 -2.09 21.68
C THR A 544 -25.44 -0.90 20.96
N LYS A 545 -26.74 -0.99 20.64
CA LYS A 545 -27.48 0.13 20.02
C LYS A 545 -27.47 1.39 20.88
N ASP A 546 -27.35 1.24 22.20
CA ASP A 546 -27.26 2.34 23.16
C ASP A 546 -25.82 2.87 23.34
N GLY A 547 -24.88 2.40 22.51
CA GLY A 547 -23.49 2.87 22.49
C GLY A 547 -22.58 2.29 23.59
N GLN A 548 -23.05 1.29 24.35
CA GLN A 548 -22.24 0.64 25.38
C GLN A 548 -21.32 -0.42 24.78
N SER A 549 -20.12 -0.57 25.34
CA SER A 549 -19.19 -1.64 24.94
C SER A 549 -19.81 -3.01 25.22
N LYS A 550 -19.79 -3.91 24.24
CA LYS A 550 -20.10 -5.33 24.45
C LYS A 550 -18.98 -6.06 25.20
N PHE A 551 -17.79 -5.46 25.25
CA PHE A 551 -16.58 -6.07 25.76
C PHE A 551 -16.14 -5.40 27.06
N SER A 552 -15.79 -6.21 28.06
CA SER A 552 -15.04 -5.75 29.22
C SER A 552 -13.61 -5.39 28.82
N ARG A 553 -12.85 -4.75 29.73
CA ARG A 553 -11.43 -4.47 29.50
C ARG A 553 -10.63 -5.76 29.22
N GLU A 554 -10.95 -6.84 29.92
CA GLU A 554 -10.30 -8.14 29.74
C GLU A 554 -10.66 -8.78 28.39
N ASP A 555 -11.89 -8.61 27.91
CA ASP A 555 -12.30 -9.04 26.57
C ASP A 555 -11.53 -8.29 25.47
N VAL A 556 -11.39 -6.97 25.60
CA VAL A 556 -10.60 -6.15 24.69
C VAL A 556 -9.15 -6.63 24.64
N LEU A 557 -8.52 -6.85 25.80
CA LEU A 557 -7.14 -7.36 25.85
C LEU A 557 -7.01 -8.79 25.29
N SER A 558 -8.04 -9.63 25.47
CA SER A 558 -8.10 -10.97 24.89
C SER A 558 -8.18 -10.92 23.37
N LEU A 559 -9.05 -10.06 22.83
CA LEU A 559 -9.16 -9.79 21.40
C LEU A 559 -7.84 -9.26 20.83
N VAL A 560 -7.18 -8.31 21.50
CA VAL A 560 -5.89 -7.78 21.04
C VAL A 560 -4.82 -8.87 21.00
N GLN A 561 -4.71 -9.73 22.02
CA GLN A 561 -3.77 -10.85 21.97
C GLN A 561 -4.09 -11.83 20.84
N PHE A 562 -5.36 -12.15 20.59
CA PHE A 562 -5.72 -12.98 19.44
C PHE A 562 -5.32 -12.32 18.11
N LEU A 563 -5.64 -11.04 17.92
CA LEU A 563 -5.30 -10.27 16.72
C LEU A 563 -3.78 -10.15 16.50
N GLN A 564 -2.98 -10.12 17.56
CA GLN A 564 -1.52 -10.16 17.48
C GLN A 564 -0.96 -11.45 16.88
N THR A 565 -1.73 -12.55 16.95
CA THR A 565 -1.33 -13.85 16.40
C THR A 565 -1.70 -14.04 14.92
N LEU A 566 -2.38 -13.05 14.30
CA LEU A 566 -2.81 -13.07 12.89
C LEU A 566 -1.81 -12.34 12.01
#